data_AF-A0A7C1BG10-F1
#
_entry.id   AF-A0A7C1BG10-F1
#
_cell.length_a   1.000
_cell.length_b   1.000
_cell.length_c   1.000
_cell.angle_alpha   90.00
_cell.angle_beta   90.00
_cell.angle_gamma   90.00
#
_symmetry.space_group_name_H-M   'P 1'
#
loop_
_entity.id
_entity.type
_entity.pdbx_description
1 polymer ?
#
loop_
_entity_poly.entity_id
_entity_poly.type
_entity_poly.pdbx_seq_one_letter_code
_entity_poly.pdbx_strand_id
1 'polypeptide(L)'
;MSGLSDEEILATWESVTDFTEGWQEAIAELFSRLDDLRLGLTDALTKDKIDEIAKKLQKLRIEIDEIVESARDGEMSPEDLENAFRDAGEALSAIEAEVLELELEPDYEEDFDYGEEEF
;
A
#
# COMPACT_ATOMS: atom_id res chain seq x y z
N MET A 1 -11.17 -28.57 5.06
CA MET A 1 -11.94 -28.13 3.88
C MET A 1 -10.92 -27.92 2.77
N SER A 2 -11.32 -27.84 1.50
CA SER A 2 -10.39 -27.28 0.50
C SER A 2 -10.42 -25.77 0.70
N GLY A 3 -9.27 -25.11 0.80
CA GLY A 3 -9.22 -23.66 0.84
C GLY A 3 -9.53 -23.03 -0.52
N LEU A 4 -9.47 -21.71 -0.55
CA LEU A 4 -9.75 -20.89 -1.72
C LEU A 4 -8.57 -20.91 -2.69
N SER A 5 -8.87 -20.83 -3.99
CA SER A 5 -7.84 -20.67 -5.03
C SER A 5 -7.30 -19.24 -5.06
N ASP A 6 -6.11 -19.07 -5.61
CA ASP A 6 -5.49 -17.75 -5.79
C ASP A 6 -6.36 -16.78 -6.59
N GLU A 7 -7.10 -17.29 -7.58
CA GLU A 7 -8.04 -16.50 -8.38
C GLU A 7 -9.24 -16.04 -7.56
N GLU A 8 -9.80 -16.90 -6.70
CA GLU A 8 -10.91 -16.52 -5.80
C GLU A 8 -10.46 -15.51 -4.75
N ILE A 9 -9.24 -15.67 -4.21
CA ILE A 9 -8.67 -14.73 -3.24
C ILE A 9 -8.45 -13.37 -3.91
N LEU A 10 -7.80 -13.34 -5.08
CA LEU A 10 -7.57 -12.09 -5.81
C LEU A 10 -8.88 -11.40 -6.21
N ALA A 11 -9.87 -12.17 -6.72
CA ALA A 11 -11.18 -11.62 -7.06
C ALA A 11 -11.90 -11.05 -5.83
N THR A 12 -11.75 -11.69 -4.67
CA THR A 12 -12.30 -11.15 -3.41
C THR A 12 -11.66 -9.80 -3.07
N TRP A 13 -10.33 -9.71 -3.13
CA TRP A 13 -9.60 -8.45 -2.90
C TRP A 13 -10.08 -7.33 -3.82
N GLU A 14 -10.15 -7.57 -5.12
CA GLU A 14 -10.60 -6.59 -6.12
C GLU A 14 -12.07 -6.22 -5.97
N SER A 15 -12.89 -7.08 -5.34
CA SER A 15 -14.32 -6.81 -5.15
C SER A 15 -14.63 -5.91 -3.94
N VAL A 16 -13.74 -5.87 -2.95
CA VAL A 16 -13.95 -5.14 -1.68
C VAL A 16 -12.99 -3.97 -1.48
N THR A 17 -12.02 -3.79 -2.38
CA THR A 17 -11.03 -2.71 -2.31
C THR A 17 -10.96 -1.95 -3.64
N ASP A 18 -10.40 -0.74 -3.62
CA ASP A 18 -10.16 0.06 -4.82
C ASP A 18 -8.85 -0.33 -5.55
N PHE A 19 -8.08 -1.29 -5.01
CA PHE A 19 -6.77 -1.70 -5.54
C PHE A 19 -6.91 -2.84 -6.58
N THR A 20 -7.24 -2.48 -7.81
CA THR A 20 -7.59 -3.43 -8.89
C THR A 20 -6.44 -4.26 -9.44
N GLU A 21 -5.19 -3.95 -9.12
CA GLU A 21 -4.00 -4.70 -9.57
C GLU A 21 -3.53 -5.74 -8.53
N GLY A 22 -4.32 -5.90 -7.46
CA GLY A 22 -3.97 -6.75 -6.31
C GLY A 22 -3.15 -5.99 -5.26
N TRP A 23 -3.09 -6.57 -4.06
CA TRP A 23 -2.39 -5.96 -2.94
C TRP A 23 -0.87 -5.93 -3.15
N GLN A 24 -0.30 -6.91 -3.85
CA GLN A 24 1.15 -6.98 -4.05
C GLN A 24 1.66 -5.80 -4.86
N GLU A 25 0.96 -5.45 -5.94
CA GLU A 25 1.36 -4.34 -6.82
C GLU A 25 1.19 -3.01 -6.11
N ALA A 26 0.04 -2.79 -5.45
CA ALA A 26 -0.21 -1.58 -4.67
C ALA A 26 0.82 -1.36 -3.54
N ILE A 27 1.18 -2.43 -2.82
CA ILE A 27 2.22 -2.37 -1.78
C ILE A 27 3.60 -2.09 -2.40
N ALA A 28 3.93 -2.72 -3.52
CA ALA A 28 5.21 -2.51 -4.20
C ALA A 28 5.36 -1.06 -4.70
N GLU A 29 4.29 -0.50 -5.28
CA GLU A 29 4.26 0.90 -5.72
C GLU A 29 4.49 1.86 -4.54
N LEU A 30 3.79 1.66 -3.42
CA LEU A 30 3.97 2.51 -2.23
C LEU A 30 5.39 2.41 -1.65
N PHE A 31 6.01 1.22 -1.66
CA PHE A 31 7.42 1.11 -1.29
C PHE A 31 8.34 1.88 -2.23
N SER A 32 8.11 1.81 -3.54
CA SER A 32 8.89 2.58 -4.52
C SER A 32 8.78 4.08 -4.26
N ARG A 33 7.56 4.59 -4.07
CA ARG A 33 7.31 6.01 -3.78
C ARG A 33 8.00 6.46 -2.49
N LEU A 34 7.96 5.63 -1.43
CA LEU A 34 8.66 5.90 -0.18
C LEU A 34 10.19 5.93 -0.35
N ASP A 35 10.76 5.04 -1.17
CA ASP A 35 12.19 5.03 -1.47
C ASP A 35 12.61 6.26 -2.27
N ASP A 36 11.81 6.69 -3.25
CA ASP A 36 12.04 7.91 -4.03
C ASP A 36 12.00 9.15 -3.11
N LEU A 37 10.97 9.26 -2.26
CA LEU A 37 10.86 10.29 -1.21
C LEU A 37 12.11 10.32 -0.32
N ARG A 38 12.56 9.15 0.14
CA ARG A 38 13.72 9.03 1.03
C ARG A 38 15.01 9.53 0.38
N LEU A 39 15.18 9.26 -0.93
CA LEU A 39 16.37 9.65 -1.68
C LEU A 39 16.39 11.15 -2.00
N GLY A 40 15.23 11.75 -2.27
CA GLY A 40 15.10 13.19 -2.57
C GLY A 40 15.30 14.10 -1.35
N LEU A 41 15.02 13.60 -0.14
CA LEU A 41 15.03 14.42 1.06
C LEU A 41 16.39 14.48 1.76
N THR A 42 16.73 15.63 2.34
CA THR A 42 17.87 15.79 3.25
C THR A 42 17.45 15.87 4.72
N ASP A 43 16.20 16.21 5.01
CA ASP A 43 15.70 16.34 6.38
C ASP A 43 15.60 14.99 7.09
N ALA A 44 16.10 14.93 8.32
CA ALA A 44 16.13 13.71 9.11
C ALA A 44 14.76 13.35 9.72
N LEU A 45 13.93 14.34 10.07
CA LEU A 45 12.61 14.10 10.66
C LEU A 45 11.65 13.52 9.61
N THR A 46 11.69 14.02 8.38
CA THR A 46 10.88 13.46 7.29
C THR A 46 11.36 12.06 6.90
N LYS A 47 12.67 11.77 6.97
CA LYS A 47 13.19 10.40 6.82
C LYS A 47 12.70 9.45 7.91
N ASP A 48 12.64 9.91 9.16
CA ASP A 48 12.08 9.11 10.25
C ASP A 48 10.58 8.83 10.01
N LYS A 49 9.80 9.81 9.52
CA LYS A 49 8.39 9.58 9.13
C LYS A 49 8.27 8.53 8.02
N ILE A 50 9.08 8.65 6.97
CA ILE A 50 9.12 7.69 5.85
C ILE A 50 9.43 6.28 6.37
N ASP A 51 10.43 6.14 7.25
CA ASP A 51 10.79 4.85 7.85
C ASP A 51 9.65 4.27 8.70
N GLU A 52 8.88 5.11 9.40
CA GLU A 52 7.69 4.67 10.14
C GLU A 52 6.55 4.22 9.20
N ILE A 53 6.30 4.93 8.10
CA ILE A 53 5.29 4.51 7.10
C ILE A 53 5.73 3.21 6.42
N ALA A 54 7.00 3.08 6.04
CA ALA A 54 7.54 1.85 5.46
C ALA A 54 7.39 0.65 6.41
N LYS A 55 7.58 0.85 7.73
CA LYS A 55 7.31 -0.20 8.73
C LYS A 55 5.84 -0.56 8.82
N LYS A 56 4.92 0.42 8.79
CA LYS A 56 3.47 0.17 8.76
C LYS A 56 3.08 -0.66 7.52
N LEU A 57 3.58 -0.27 6.36
CA LEU A 57 3.33 -0.95 5.08
C LEU A 57 3.90 -2.38 5.09
N GLN A 58 5.12 -2.57 5.60
CA GLN A 58 5.73 -3.89 5.75
C GLN A 58 4.91 -4.79 6.69
N LYS A 59 4.39 -4.23 7.78
CA LYS A 59 3.53 -4.96 8.71
C LYS A 59 2.21 -5.36 8.05
N LEU A 60 1.56 -4.43 7.35
CA LEU A 60 0.31 -4.71 6.63
C LEU A 60 0.50 -5.80 5.57
N ARG A 61 1.62 -5.77 4.83
CA ARG A 61 1.97 -6.84 3.89
C ARG A 61 2.00 -8.21 4.56
N ILE A 62 2.65 -8.32 5.72
CA ILE A 62 2.73 -9.58 6.47
C ILE A 62 1.34 -10.02 6.90
N GLU A 63 0.51 -9.11 7.41
CA GLU A 63 -0.87 -9.41 7.81
C GLU A 63 -1.71 -9.92 6.61
N ILE A 64 -1.58 -9.31 5.43
CA ILE A 64 -2.26 -9.77 4.21
C ILE A 64 -1.73 -11.15 3.78
N ASP A 65 -0.41 -11.37 3.81
CA ASP A 65 0.19 -12.66 3.48
C ASP A 65 -0.35 -13.78 4.41
N GLU A 66 -0.48 -13.50 5.72
CA GLU A 66 -1.09 -14.43 6.69
C GLU A 66 -2.58 -14.70 6.39
N ILE A 67 -3.36 -13.66 6.05
CA ILE A 67 -4.78 -13.80 5.65
C ILE A 67 -4.91 -14.73 4.43
N VAL A 68 -4.06 -14.51 3.41
CA VAL A 68 -4.05 -15.28 2.17
C VAL A 68 -3.66 -16.74 2.44
N GLU A 69 -2.66 -16.99 3.28
CA GLU A 69 -2.27 -18.35 3.69
C GLU A 69 -3.42 -19.06 4.42
N SER A 70 -4.07 -18.41 5.39
CA SER A 70 -5.24 -18.98 6.08
C SER A 70 -6.41 -19.28 5.12
N ALA A 71 -6.65 -18.43 4.12
CA ALA A 71 -7.66 -18.68 3.10
C ALA A 71 -7.33 -19.89 2.21
N ARG A 72 -6.07 -20.03 1.79
CA ARG A 72 -5.56 -21.17 1.01
C ARG A 72 -5.61 -22.49 1.77
N ASP A 73 -5.35 -22.44 3.08
CA ASP A 73 -5.42 -23.63 3.95
C ASP A 73 -6.87 -24.00 4.32
N GLY A 74 -7.83 -23.14 3.98
CA GLY A 74 -9.26 -23.33 4.27
C GLY A 74 -9.59 -23.17 5.74
N GLU A 75 -8.77 -22.38 6.45
CA GLU A 75 -8.97 -21.98 7.84
C GLU A 75 -9.87 -20.74 7.95
N MET A 76 -10.08 -20.03 6.84
CA MET A 76 -10.88 -18.83 6.74
C MET A 76 -12.08 -19.05 5.81
N SER A 77 -13.26 -18.53 6.19
CA SER A 77 -14.42 -18.54 5.31
C SER A 77 -14.36 -17.39 4.28
N PRO A 78 -15.11 -17.46 3.16
CA PRO A 78 -15.16 -16.35 2.20
C PRO A 78 -15.61 -15.02 2.82
N GLU A 79 -16.58 -15.06 3.74
CA GLU A 79 -17.07 -13.85 4.44
C GLU A 79 -16.00 -13.27 5.38
N ASP A 80 -15.25 -14.13 6.07
CA ASP A 80 -14.12 -13.68 6.90
C ASP A 80 -13.01 -13.06 6.04
N LEU A 81 -12.73 -13.63 4.86
CA LEU A 81 -11.76 -13.10 3.90
C LEU A 81 -12.19 -11.74 3.37
N GLU A 82 -13.44 -11.58 2.96
CA GLU A 82 -14.00 -10.31 2.49
C GLU A 82 -13.85 -9.20 3.54
N ASN A 83 -14.16 -9.51 4.81
CA ASN A 83 -14.03 -8.55 5.90
C ASN A 83 -12.55 -8.21 6.17
N ALA A 84 -11.68 -9.22 6.23
CA ALA A 84 -10.25 -9.01 6.44
C ALA A 84 -9.60 -8.18 5.33
N PHE A 85 -9.99 -8.42 4.07
CA PHE A 85 -9.53 -7.63 2.94
C PHE A 85 -10.10 -6.22 2.90
N ARG A 86 -11.34 -6.00 3.36
CA ARG A 86 -11.86 -4.64 3.53
C ARG A 86 -11.03 -3.86 4.55
N ASP A 87 -10.76 -4.46 5.71
CA ASP A 87 -9.94 -3.84 6.76
C ASP A 87 -8.51 -3.55 6.27
N ALA A 88 -7.91 -4.51 5.57
CA ALA A 88 -6.57 -4.35 5.00
C ALA A 88 -6.53 -3.29 3.88
N GLY A 89 -7.57 -3.24 3.04
CA GLY A 89 -7.74 -2.22 2.00
C GLY A 89 -7.86 -0.82 2.60
N GLU A 90 -8.69 -0.64 3.63
CA GLU A 90 -8.80 0.64 4.36
C GLU A 90 -7.48 1.06 4.98
N ALA A 91 -6.73 0.13 5.59
CA ALA A 91 -5.40 0.39 6.13
C ALA A 91 -4.40 0.78 5.03
N LEU A 92 -4.46 0.13 3.87
CA LEU A 92 -3.60 0.45 2.73
C LEU A 92 -3.91 1.85 2.16
N SER A 93 -5.18 2.20 2.00
CA SER A 93 -5.61 3.54 1.58
C SER A 93 -5.20 4.62 2.58
N ALA A 94 -5.22 4.33 3.88
CA ALA A 94 -4.73 5.26 4.89
C ALA A 94 -3.21 5.48 4.75
N ILE A 95 -2.44 4.42 4.51
CA ILE A 95 -1.00 4.51 4.25
C ILE A 95 -0.73 5.31 2.97
N GLU A 96 -1.46 5.04 1.89
CA GLU A 96 -1.35 5.80 0.65
C GLU A 96 -1.62 7.30 0.86
N ALA A 97 -2.63 7.65 1.67
CA ALA A 97 -2.89 9.04 2.03
C ALA A 97 -1.74 9.68 2.82
N GLU A 98 -1.10 8.95 3.73
CA GLU A 98 0.11 9.42 4.45
C GLU A 98 1.29 9.64 3.46
N VAL A 99 1.45 8.77 2.46
CA VAL A 99 2.48 8.94 1.41
C VAL A 99 2.19 10.17 0.55
N LEU A 100 0.94 10.35 0.10
CA LEU A 100 0.51 11.53 -0.66
C LEU A 100 0.73 12.83 0.12
N GLU A 101 0.51 12.83 1.44
CA GLU A 101 0.79 13.99 2.28
C GLU A 101 2.27 14.36 2.26
N LEU A 102 3.17 13.37 2.32
CA LEU A 102 4.62 13.60 2.23
C LEU A 102 5.04 14.12 0.85
N GLU A 103 4.43 13.62 -0.23
CA GLU A 103 4.68 14.09 -1.59
C GLU A 103 4.23 15.55 -1.82
N LEU A 104 3.29 16.04 -1.01
CA LEU A 104 2.78 17.40 -1.08
C LEU A 104 3.44 18.34 -0.06
N GLU A 105 4.32 17.85 0.81
CA GLU A 105 5.07 18.72 1.72
C GLU A 105 5.95 19.68 0.88
N PRO A 106 6.00 21.00 1.20
CA PRO A 106 6.69 22.00 0.38
C PRO A 106 8.21 21.77 0.26
N ASP A 107 8.80 20.98 1.15
CA ASP A 107 10.22 20.57 1.08
C ASP A 107 10.44 19.36 0.14
N TYR A 108 9.37 18.73 -0.36
CA TYR A 108 9.36 17.76 -1.46
C TYR A 108 8.85 18.38 -2.77
N GLU A 109 8.85 19.72 -2.89
CA GLU A 109 8.91 20.33 -4.22
C GLU A 109 10.27 19.91 -4.83
N GLU A 110 10.28 18.73 -5.45
CA GLU A 110 11.06 18.48 -6.65
C GLU A 110 10.92 19.76 -7.48
N ASP A 111 12.03 20.35 -7.93
CA ASP A 111 12.05 21.45 -8.91
C ASP A 111 11.25 20.97 -10.16
N PHE A 112 9.93 20.97 -10.07
CA PHE A 112 9.02 21.11 -11.19
C PHE A 112 9.18 22.57 -11.58
N ASP A 113 10.33 22.84 -12.21
CA ASP A 113 10.47 23.87 -13.21
C ASP A 113 9.36 23.58 -14.23
N TYR A 114 8.16 24.11 -13.96
CA TYR A 114 7.26 24.52 -15.00
C TYR A 114 8.08 25.49 -15.82
N GLY A 115 8.83 24.93 -16.78
CA GLY A 115 9.46 25.69 -17.82
C GLY A 115 8.36 26.56 -18.37
N GLU A 116 8.44 27.85 -18.04
CA GLU A 116 7.75 28.89 -18.77
C GLU A 116 8.36 28.86 -20.19
N GLU A 117 7.94 27.88 -21.00
CA GLU A 117 7.86 28.04 -22.44
C GLU A 117 6.69 28.99 -22.71
N GLU A 118 6.89 30.27 -22.42
CA GLU A 118 6.11 31.34 -23.05
C GLU A 118 7.02 32.12 -24.00
N PHE A 119 7.03 31.64 -25.25
CA PHE A 119 7.14 32.31 -26.55
C PHE A 119 7.86 33.67 -26.68
#